data_AF-A0A3N6BG82-F1
#
_entry.id   AF-A0A3N6BG82-F1
#
_cell.length_a   1.000
_cell.length_b   1.000
_cell.length_c   1.000
_cell.angle_alpha   90.00
_cell.angle_beta   90.00
_cell.angle_gamma   90.00
#
_symmetry.space_group_name_H-M   'P 1'
#
loop_
_entity.id
_entity.type
_entity.pdbx_description
1 polymer ?
#
loop_
_entity_poly.entity_id
_entity_poly.type
_entity_poly.pdbx_seq_one_letter_code
_entity_poly.pdbx_strand_id
1 'polypeptide(L)'
;MIVIGIDVGAISIKIAALGEESDRDYLSRLCAESPNYISVEGTNVQQPLAISTYRRIKGEPAQNTFELLEELFSYIPHPAGARVTGIGSKLVGQVFGAALENDFRAIALGVGTLHPEVRTVFEMGGVNSKFMSLSNEGGTVGIVDYEKNGDCAAGTGSFIDQQASRLQYSIEDIGDIVMQAGKQATVAGRCSVFAKSDMIHAQQKGYQPPEILKGLCEAVVRNFKASITKGKKITPQIAFSGGVAANKGAVQAMHSVFKLSESDLLVPRFYASMGAIGAALLEYRAPVKHEPKRLAEVRDVVQVTVGNFPRTDPLSMGKVLTLRDRTVPYAFEGKSLPIDAYLGIDIGSVSTNLAVLDSEGELIKEIYTRTRSRPIEVVNEGLKEIETEIGDK
;
A
#
# COMPACT_ATOMS: atom_id res chain seq x y z
N MET A 1 -0.85 3.85 34.70
CA MET A 1 -0.89 2.47 34.13
C MET A 1 -0.99 2.56 32.61
N ILE A 2 0.04 2.20 31.84
CA ILE A 2 0.03 2.31 30.37
C ILE A 2 -0.30 0.97 29.71
N VAL A 3 -1.30 0.93 28.83
CA VAL A 3 -1.59 -0.23 27.97
C VAL A 3 -1.27 0.08 26.51
N ILE A 4 -1.03 -0.96 25.70
CA ILE A 4 -0.65 -0.79 24.30
C ILE A 4 -1.60 -1.51 23.33
N GLY A 5 -1.91 -0.86 22.22
CA GLY A 5 -2.62 -1.42 21.08
C GLY A 5 -1.69 -1.50 19.88
N ILE A 6 -1.61 -2.66 19.25
CA ILE A 6 -0.70 -2.91 18.12
C ILE A 6 -1.52 -3.33 16.91
N ASP A 7 -1.44 -2.60 15.80
CA ASP A 7 -2.10 -2.95 14.54
C ASP A 7 -1.06 -3.32 13.48
N VAL A 8 -0.92 -4.63 13.24
CA VAL A 8 0.01 -5.21 12.28
C VAL A 8 -0.75 -5.60 11.02
N GLY A 9 -0.72 -4.69 10.04
CA GLY A 9 -1.24 -4.93 8.69
C GLY A 9 -0.27 -5.74 7.83
N ALA A 10 -0.62 -5.95 6.55
CA ALA A 10 0.32 -6.59 5.62
C ALA A 10 1.41 -5.63 5.12
N ILE A 11 1.10 -4.32 5.08
CA ILE A 11 2.00 -3.29 4.54
C ILE A 11 2.64 -2.45 5.65
N SER A 12 1.99 -2.32 6.80
CA SER A 12 2.45 -1.43 7.87
C SER A 12 2.10 -1.88 9.27
N ILE A 13 2.86 -1.36 10.22
CA ILE A 13 2.61 -1.49 11.64
C ILE A 13 2.36 -0.11 12.26
N LYS A 14 1.43 -0.06 13.21
CA LYS A 14 1.13 1.10 14.05
C LYS A 14 0.98 0.63 15.50
N ILE A 15 1.47 1.44 16.45
CA ILE A 15 1.29 1.20 17.89
C ILE A 15 0.58 2.41 18.51
N ALA A 16 -0.28 2.15 19.48
CA ALA A 16 -0.91 3.16 20.34
C ALA A 16 -0.59 2.83 21.80
N ALA A 17 -0.16 3.81 22.58
CA ALA A 17 0.09 3.70 24.01
C ALA A 17 -0.87 4.64 24.74
N LEU A 18 -1.73 4.06 25.58
CA LEU A 18 -2.80 4.74 26.29
C LEU A 18 -2.54 4.64 27.80
N GLY A 19 -2.41 5.79 28.46
CA GLY A 19 -2.11 5.87 29.89
C GLY A 19 -3.25 6.43 30.73
N GLU A 20 -3.02 6.49 32.03
CA GLU A 20 -3.80 7.29 32.96
C GLU A 20 -3.27 8.73 33.00
N GLU A 21 -3.97 9.64 33.66
CA GLU A 21 -3.55 11.04 33.77
C GLU A 21 -2.14 11.19 34.36
N SER A 22 -1.76 10.32 35.31
CA SER A 22 -0.42 10.25 35.90
C SER A 22 0.69 9.86 34.91
N ASP A 23 0.35 9.25 33.78
CA ASP A 23 1.29 8.83 32.74
C ASP A 23 1.49 9.92 31.66
N ARG A 24 0.79 11.06 31.75
CA ARG A 24 0.82 12.12 30.72
C ARG A 24 2.25 12.59 30.44
N ASP A 25 3.02 12.89 31.47
CA ASP A 25 4.39 13.39 31.32
C ASP A 25 5.31 12.37 30.62
N TYR A 26 5.11 11.06 30.87
CA TYR A 26 5.86 10.01 30.20
C TYR A 26 5.53 9.93 28.71
N LEU A 27 4.25 9.96 28.36
CA LEU A 27 3.79 9.91 26.97
C LEU A 27 4.14 11.21 26.21
N SER A 28 4.08 12.37 26.87
CA SER A 28 4.53 13.63 26.29
C SER A 28 6.05 13.62 26.03
N ARG A 29 6.86 13.06 26.94
CA ARG A 29 8.30 12.89 26.73
C ARG A 29 8.60 11.98 25.54
N LEU A 30 7.92 10.83 25.44
CA LEU A 30 8.05 9.92 24.29
C LEU A 30 7.81 10.65 22.96
N CYS A 31 6.73 11.44 22.87
CA CYS A 31 6.40 12.19 21.66
C CYS A 31 7.34 13.38 21.39
N ALA A 32 8.00 13.91 22.42
CA ALA A 32 8.96 15.01 22.27
C ALA A 32 10.36 14.51 21.86
N GLU A 33 10.79 13.36 22.38
CA GLU A 33 12.13 12.81 22.19
C GLU A 33 12.21 11.80 21.04
N SER A 34 11.09 11.19 20.64
CA SER A 34 11.05 10.25 19.51
C SER A 34 10.27 10.84 18.32
N PRO A 35 10.90 11.00 17.14
CA PRO A 35 10.21 11.46 15.93
C PRO A 35 9.19 10.44 15.40
N ASN A 36 9.21 9.22 15.93
CA ASN A 36 8.32 8.14 15.52
C ASN A 36 7.02 8.09 16.33
N TYR A 37 6.81 8.99 17.28
CA TYR A 37 5.59 9.05 18.08
C TYR A 37 4.98 10.45 18.08
N ILE A 38 3.65 10.49 18.06
CA ILE A 38 2.88 11.74 18.11
C ILE A 38 1.80 11.65 19.19
N SER A 39 1.58 12.77 19.87
CA SER A 39 0.53 12.92 20.88
C SER A 39 -0.84 13.02 20.18
N VAL A 40 -1.83 12.32 20.72
CA VAL A 40 -3.23 12.40 20.28
C VAL A 40 -3.99 13.33 21.21
N GLU A 41 -4.11 14.58 20.78
CA GLU A 41 -4.74 15.67 21.54
C GLU A 41 -5.93 16.28 20.81
N GLY A 42 -6.81 16.95 21.56
CA GLY A 42 -8.01 17.59 21.00
C GLY A 42 -9.01 16.59 20.44
N THR A 43 -9.08 15.40 21.03
CA THR A 43 -10.02 14.33 20.63
C THR A 43 -10.97 14.01 21.78
N ASN A 44 -11.94 13.13 21.50
CA ASN A 44 -12.86 12.60 22.51
C ASN A 44 -12.21 11.59 23.48
N VAL A 45 -10.93 11.24 23.30
CA VAL A 45 -10.16 10.43 24.25
C VAL A 45 -9.58 11.35 25.33
N GLN A 46 -10.00 11.16 26.58
CA GLN A 46 -9.57 11.98 27.73
C GLN A 46 -8.19 11.55 28.25
N GLN A 47 -7.91 10.26 28.15
CA GLN A 47 -6.64 9.66 28.56
C GLN A 47 -5.48 10.18 27.68
N PRO A 48 -4.28 10.36 28.23
CA PRO A 48 -3.10 10.62 27.41
C PRO A 48 -2.84 9.43 26.49
N LEU A 49 -2.68 9.73 25.20
CA LEU A 49 -2.54 8.76 24.13
C LEU A 49 -1.41 9.18 23.21
N ALA A 50 -0.42 8.31 23.04
CA ALA A 50 0.62 8.43 22.04
C ALA A 50 0.43 7.38 20.95
N ILE A 51 0.67 7.72 19.70
CA ILE A 51 0.64 6.76 18.59
C ILE A 51 1.94 6.82 17.81
N SER A 52 2.37 5.70 17.27
CA SER A 52 3.49 5.66 16.36
C SER A 52 3.13 6.28 15.01
N THR A 53 4.13 6.79 14.31
CA THR A 53 4.04 7.09 12.89
C THR A 53 3.83 5.79 12.09
N TYR A 54 3.32 5.93 10.87
CA TYR A 54 3.08 4.81 9.97
C TYR A 54 4.41 4.19 9.52
N ARG A 55 4.70 2.95 9.94
CA ARG A 55 5.94 2.24 9.55
C ARG A 55 5.63 1.15 8.53
N ARG A 56 6.26 1.18 7.36
CA ARG A 56 6.14 0.12 6.35
C ARG A 56 6.91 -1.13 6.79
N ILE A 57 6.27 -2.29 6.67
CA ILE A 57 6.82 -3.60 7.06
C ILE A 57 7.84 -4.14 6.05
N LYS A 58 7.72 -3.79 4.77
CA LYS A 58 8.62 -4.24 3.68
C LYS A 58 8.89 -5.76 3.64
N GLY A 59 7.92 -6.57 4.05
CA GLY A 59 8.03 -8.03 4.08
C GLY A 59 8.58 -8.63 5.39
N GLU A 60 8.93 -7.81 6.38
CA GLU A 60 9.54 -8.25 7.64
C GLU A 60 8.68 -7.87 8.87
N PRO A 61 7.48 -8.44 9.03
CA PRO A 61 6.50 -8.00 10.04
C PRO A 61 7.01 -8.17 11.47
N ALA A 62 7.65 -9.30 11.79
CA ALA A 62 8.14 -9.56 13.14
C ALA A 62 9.28 -8.60 13.53
N GLN A 63 10.24 -8.40 12.62
CA GLN A 63 11.38 -7.51 12.83
C GLN A 63 10.94 -6.04 13.01
N ASN A 64 10.12 -5.52 12.09
CA ASN A 64 9.61 -4.14 12.18
C ASN A 64 8.73 -3.93 13.42
N THR A 65 8.01 -4.97 13.85
CA THR A 65 7.26 -4.92 15.11
C THR A 65 8.19 -4.82 16.31
N PHE A 66 9.23 -5.65 16.32
CA PHE A 66 10.21 -5.68 17.40
C PHE A 66 10.93 -4.33 17.56
N GLU A 67 11.41 -3.75 16.46
CA GLU A 67 12.11 -2.45 16.46
C GLU A 67 11.22 -1.34 17.02
N LEU A 68 9.94 -1.30 16.62
CA LEU A 68 9.01 -0.28 17.11
C LEU A 68 8.64 -0.50 18.59
N LEU A 69 8.57 -1.75 19.05
CA LEU A 69 8.41 -2.06 20.47
C LEU A 69 9.65 -1.72 21.31
N GLU A 70 10.85 -1.94 20.77
CA GLU A 70 12.11 -1.58 21.42
C GLU A 70 12.20 -0.06 21.63
N GLU A 71 11.85 0.72 20.61
CA GLU A 71 11.73 2.17 20.72
C GLU A 71 10.72 2.57 21.82
N LEU A 72 9.52 1.99 21.82
CA LEU A 72 8.52 2.26 22.84
C LEU A 72 9.00 1.93 24.26
N PHE A 73 9.66 0.78 24.43
CA PHE A 73 10.03 0.26 25.74
C PHE A 73 11.23 0.96 26.36
N SER A 74 12.01 1.69 25.56
CA SER A 74 13.00 2.62 26.09
C SER A 74 12.37 3.74 26.94
N TYR A 75 11.09 4.05 26.72
CA TYR A 75 10.31 5.02 27.51
C TYR A 75 9.29 4.35 28.44
N ILE A 76 8.70 3.23 28.01
CA ILE A 76 7.64 2.50 28.71
C ILE A 76 8.10 1.06 28.91
N PRO A 77 8.98 0.80 29.89
CA PRO A 77 9.65 -0.50 30.00
C PRO A 77 8.69 -1.65 30.37
N HIS A 78 7.53 -1.35 30.97
CA HIS A 78 6.57 -2.35 31.44
C HIS A 78 5.14 -1.88 31.15
N PRO A 79 4.58 -2.16 29.95
CA PRO A 79 3.16 -1.93 29.71
C PRO A 79 2.33 -2.87 30.59
N ALA A 80 1.26 -2.35 31.16
CA ALA A 80 0.33 -3.09 32.03
C ALA A 80 -0.56 -4.07 31.26
N GLY A 81 -0.70 -3.87 29.94
CA GLY A 81 -1.54 -4.68 29.08
C GLY A 81 -1.25 -4.40 27.61
N ALA A 82 -1.64 -5.33 26.74
CA ALA A 82 -1.35 -5.28 25.32
C ALA A 82 -2.40 -6.05 24.52
N ARG A 83 -2.84 -5.44 23.42
CA ARG A 83 -3.76 -6.06 22.47
C ARG A 83 -3.29 -5.85 21.04
N VAL A 84 -3.35 -6.91 20.24
CA VAL A 84 -2.85 -6.93 18.87
C VAL A 84 -4.00 -7.19 17.90
N THR A 85 -4.06 -6.42 16.84
CA THR A 85 -5.01 -6.56 15.74
C THR A 85 -4.33 -6.52 14.38
N GLY A 86 -5.11 -6.67 13.31
CA GLY A 86 -4.61 -6.75 11.94
C GLY A 86 -4.23 -8.17 11.51
N ILE A 87 -3.84 -8.32 10.24
CA ILE A 87 -3.57 -9.62 9.63
C ILE A 87 -2.32 -10.32 10.19
N GLY A 88 -1.32 -9.55 10.61
CA GLY A 88 -0.10 -10.05 11.26
C GLY A 88 -0.25 -10.32 12.76
N SER A 89 -1.45 -10.12 13.32
CA SER A 89 -1.69 -10.22 14.76
C SER A 89 -1.35 -11.57 15.35
N LYS A 90 -1.62 -12.68 14.64
CA LYS A 90 -1.29 -14.03 15.13
C LYS A 90 0.20 -14.21 15.38
N LEU A 91 1.03 -13.78 14.43
CA LEU A 91 2.48 -13.86 14.53
C LEU A 91 2.97 -13.02 15.71
N VAL A 92 2.56 -11.75 15.76
CA VAL A 92 3.00 -10.82 16.81
C VAL A 92 2.48 -11.20 18.19
N GLY A 93 1.21 -11.61 18.29
CA GLY A 93 0.59 -12.04 19.54
C GLY A 93 1.25 -13.28 20.13
N GLN A 94 1.67 -14.25 19.31
CA GLN A 94 2.44 -15.42 19.77
C GLN A 94 3.84 -15.05 20.28
N VAL A 95 4.51 -14.15 19.55
CA VAL A 95 5.86 -13.69 19.92
C VAL A 95 5.78 -12.90 21.23
N PHE A 96 4.86 -11.93 21.32
CA PHE A 96 4.78 -10.94 22.39
C PHE A 96 3.90 -11.35 23.59
N GLY A 97 3.08 -12.39 23.46
CA GLY A 97 2.18 -12.83 24.53
C GLY A 97 0.95 -11.93 24.74
N ALA A 98 0.54 -11.19 23.71
CA ALA A 98 -0.57 -10.24 23.80
C ALA A 98 -1.89 -10.80 23.28
N ALA A 99 -3.00 -10.27 23.79
CA ALA A 99 -4.34 -10.69 23.39
C ALA A 99 -4.63 -10.33 21.91
N LEU A 100 -5.26 -11.25 21.18
CA LEU A 100 -5.68 -11.01 19.80
C LEU A 100 -7.04 -10.32 19.75
N GLU A 101 -7.20 -9.36 18.84
CA GLU A 101 -8.45 -8.64 18.65
C GLU A 101 -8.86 -8.57 17.19
N ASN A 102 -10.17 -8.63 16.97
CA ASN A 102 -10.76 -8.48 15.66
C ASN A 102 -10.58 -7.05 15.14
N ASP A 103 -10.09 -6.92 13.90
CA ASP A 103 -9.76 -5.64 13.29
C ASP A 103 -10.98 -4.75 13.04
N PHE A 104 -12.14 -5.33 12.67
CA PHE A 104 -13.38 -4.56 12.56
C PHE A 104 -13.76 -3.95 13.91
N ARG A 105 -13.70 -4.72 15.00
CA ARG A 105 -14.05 -4.23 16.34
C ARG A 105 -13.08 -3.15 16.82
N ALA A 106 -11.78 -3.33 16.59
CA ALA A 106 -10.77 -2.34 16.93
C ALA A 106 -10.99 -1.04 16.12
N ILE A 107 -11.09 -1.12 14.79
CA ILE A 107 -11.30 0.07 13.94
C ILE A 107 -12.62 0.78 14.30
N ALA A 108 -13.71 0.03 14.48
CA ALA A 108 -15.00 0.59 14.85
C ALA A 108 -14.93 1.33 16.20
N LEU A 109 -14.26 0.75 17.21
CA LEU A 109 -14.10 1.43 18.49
C LEU A 109 -13.22 2.69 18.38
N GLY A 110 -12.12 2.61 17.63
CA GLY A 110 -11.23 3.76 17.41
C GLY A 110 -11.98 4.91 16.73
N VAL A 111 -12.64 4.63 15.60
CA VAL A 111 -13.43 5.63 14.87
C VAL A 111 -14.59 6.15 15.70
N GLY A 112 -15.42 5.27 16.27
CA GLY A 112 -16.61 5.68 17.01
C GLY A 112 -16.32 6.36 18.35
N THR A 113 -15.13 6.16 18.93
CA THR A 113 -14.69 6.94 20.09
C THR A 113 -14.22 8.32 19.67
N LEU A 114 -13.38 8.44 18.64
CA LEU A 114 -12.83 9.73 18.21
C LEU A 114 -13.86 10.59 17.47
N HIS A 115 -14.79 9.96 16.74
CA HIS A 115 -15.81 10.57 15.88
C HIS A 115 -17.20 9.92 16.12
N PRO A 116 -17.88 10.22 17.24
CA PRO A 116 -19.17 9.62 17.62
C PRO A 116 -20.32 9.88 16.64
N GLU A 117 -20.20 10.87 15.77
CA GLU A 117 -21.13 11.24 14.71
C GLU A 117 -21.07 10.29 13.50
N VAL A 118 -20.00 9.53 13.35
CA VAL A 118 -19.80 8.61 12.22
C VAL A 118 -20.79 7.45 12.27
N ARG A 119 -21.40 7.16 11.12
CA ARG A 119 -22.34 6.05 10.92
C ARG A 119 -21.87 5.06 9.87
N THR A 120 -20.91 5.44 9.02
CA THR A 120 -20.32 4.55 8.02
C THR A 120 -18.80 4.67 8.04
N VAL A 121 -18.08 3.56 7.99
CA VAL A 121 -16.64 3.55 7.82
C VAL A 121 -16.30 2.91 6.49
N PHE A 122 -15.57 3.65 5.66
CA PHE A 122 -14.81 3.11 4.55
C PHE A 122 -13.37 2.99 4.99
N GLU A 123 -12.85 1.77 5.13
CA GLU A 123 -11.44 1.55 5.43
C GLU A 123 -10.75 1.01 4.18
N MET A 124 -9.65 1.63 3.78
CA MET A 124 -8.81 1.15 2.69
C MET A 124 -7.35 1.11 3.13
N GLY A 125 -6.90 -0.11 3.41
CA GLY A 125 -5.53 -0.41 3.75
C GLY A 125 -4.71 -0.81 2.53
N GLY A 126 -3.56 -1.41 2.81
CA GLY A 126 -2.64 -1.86 1.78
C GLY A 126 -3.18 -3.02 0.93
N VAL A 127 -3.79 -4.03 1.55
CA VAL A 127 -4.28 -5.24 0.85
C VAL A 127 -5.74 -5.57 1.16
N ASN A 128 -6.32 -4.89 2.15
CA ASN A 128 -7.70 -5.08 2.56
C ASN A 128 -8.42 -3.74 2.51
N SER A 129 -9.69 -3.80 2.11
CA SER A 129 -10.64 -2.70 2.17
C SER A 129 -11.92 -3.20 2.82
N LYS A 130 -12.52 -2.38 3.67
CA LYS A 130 -13.69 -2.74 4.50
C LYS A 130 -14.76 -1.68 4.42
N PHE A 131 -15.99 -2.13 4.51
CA PHE A 131 -17.17 -1.34 4.80
C PHE A 131 -17.68 -1.72 6.18
N MET A 132 -18.06 -0.74 6.99
CA MET A 132 -18.80 -0.95 8.23
C MET A 132 -19.92 0.07 8.36
N SER A 133 -21.11 -0.39 8.72
CA SER A 133 -22.22 0.44 9.21
C SER A 133 -22.20 0.39 10.74
N LEU A 134 -22.11 1.56 11.36
CA LEU A 134 -22.00 1.71 12.81
C LEU A 134 -23.32 2.17 13.42
N SER A 135 -23.62 1.65 14.61
CA SER A 135 -24.66 2.14 15.51
C SER A 135 -24.04 2.54 16.84
N ASN A 136 -24.54 3.60 17.44
CA ASN A 136 -24.18 4.02 18.81
C ASN A 136 -25.39 3.88 19.76
N GLU A 137 -26.37 3.06 19.39
CA GLU A 137 -27.52 2.75 20.25
C GLU A 137 -27.02 2.12 21.57
N GLY A 138 -27.54 2.60 22.70
CA GLY A 138 -27.11 2.15 24.03
C GLY A 138 -25.75 2.70 24.50
N GLY A 139 -25.23 3.75 23.84
CA GLY A 139 -24.00 4.43 24.27
C GLY A 139 -22.71 3.67 23.99
N THR A 140 -22.78 2.55 23.27
CA THR A 140 -21.61 1.75 22.86
C THR A 140 -21.59 1.63 21.34
N VAL A 141 -20.40 1.70 20.75
CA VAL A 141 -20.22 1.52 19.30
C VAL A 141 -20.44 0.06 18.93
N GLY A 142 -21.42 -0.20 18.07
CA GLY A 142 -21.74 -1.50 17.49
C GLY A 142 -21.62 -1.50 15.96
N ILE A 143 -21.35 -2.67 15.39
CA ILE A 143 -21.31 -2.88 13.94
C ILE A 143 -22.61 -3.56 13.52
N VAL A 144 -23.42 -2.86 12.72
CA VAL A 144 -24.73 -3.33 12.25
C VAL A 144 -24.59 -4.16 10.97
N ASP A 145 -23.68 -3.74 10.09
CA ASP A 145 -23.39 -4.41 8.83
C ASP A 145 -21.92 -4.20 8.50
N TYR A 146 -21.30 -5.18 7.85
CA TYR A 146 -19.91 -5.09 7.42
C TYR A 146 -19.68 -5.89 6.15
N GLU A 147 -18.64 -5.53 5.40
CA GLU A 147 -18.17 -6.29 4.25
C GLU A 147 -16.67 -6.02 4.06
N LYS A 148 -15.96 -6.96 3.44
CA LYS A 148 -14.54 -6.78 3.07
C LYS A 148 -14.23 -7.35 1.70
N ASN A 149 -13.11 -6.95 1.12
CA ASN A 149 -12.61 -7.61 -0.08
C ASN A 149 -12.09 -9.02 0.29
N GLY A 150 -12.11 -9.92 -0.69
CA GLY A 150 -11.32 -11.15 -0.65
C GLY A 150 -9.84 -10.86 -0.89
N ASP A 151 -9.08 -11.88 -1.30
CA ASP A 151 -7.62 -11.79 -1.47
C ASP A 151 -7.14 -10.94 -2.66
N CYS A 152 -8.07 -10.25 -3.35
CA CYS A 152 -7.74 -9.43 -4.50
C CYS A 152 -7.14 -8.08 -4.07
N ALA A 153 -6.00 -7.74 -4.66
CA ALA A 153 -5.36 -6.43 -4.48
C ALA A 153 -6.19 -5.28 -5.09
N ALA A 154 -7.08 -5.55 -6.05
CA ALA A 154 -7.91 -4.52 -6.66
C ALA A 154 -8.79 -3.82 -5.61
N GLY A 155 -8.89 -2.50 -5.69
CA GLY A 155 -9.63 -1.70 -4.72
C GLY A 155 -8.87 -1.42 -3.41
N THR A 156 -7.54 -1.60 -3.38
CA THR A 156 -6.68 -1.42 -2.20
C THR A 156 -5.46 -0.54 -2.52
N GLY A 157 -4.71 -0.12 -1.49
CA GLY A 157 -3.49 0.66 -1.66
C GLY A 157 -2.38 -0.06 -2.43
N SER A 158 -2.27 -1.39 -2.33
CA SER A 158 -1.26 -2.18 -3.04
C SER A 158 -1.48 -2.16 -4.55
N PHE A 159 -2.72 -2.02 -5.00
CA PHE A 159 -3.01 -1.83 -6.42
C PHE A 159 -2.48 -0.48 -6.90
N ILE A 160 -2.70 0.59 -6.12
CA ILE A 160 -2.15 1.92 -6.43
C ILE A 160 -0.62 1.86 -6.45
N ASP A 161 0.01 1.29 -5.42
CA ASP A 161 1.47 1.16 -5.28
C ASP A 161 2.10 0.42 -6.47
N GLN A 162 1.50 -0.73 -6.84
CA GLN A 162 1.96 -1.53 -7.97
C GLN A 162 1.82 -0.79 -9.32
N GLN A 163 0.75 -0.04 -9.54
CA GLN A 163 0.58 0.67 -10.81
C GLN A 163 1.44 1.94 -10.87
N ALA A 164 1.57 2.66 -9.77
CA ALA A 164 2.40 3.86 -9.71
C ALA A 164 3.89 3.56 -9.86
N SER A 165 4.39 2.49 -9.22
CA SER A 165 5.78 2.05 -9.36
C SER A 165 6.14 1.68 -10.81
N ARG A 166 5.18 1.20 -11.61
CA ARG A 166 5.39 0.97 -13.05
C ARG A 166 5.62 2.27 -13.81
N LEU A 167 4.92 3.33 -13.43
CA LEU A 167 5.15 4.68 -13.95
C LEU A 167 6.32 5.40 -13.25
N GLN A 168 7.05 4.71 -12.38
CA GLN A 168 8.19 5.23 -11.60
C GLN A 168 7.81 6.35 -10.62
N TYR A 169 6.62 6.28 -10.03
CA TYR A 169 6.17 7.18 -8.97
C TYR A 169 6.08 6.46 -7.62
N SER A 170 6.38 7.19 -6.54
CA SER A 170 6.07 6.73 -5.18
C SER A 170 4.59 6.90 -4.90
N ILE A 171 3.99 5.97 -4.13
CA ILE A 171 2.57 6.05 -3.78
C ILE A 171 2.23 7.32 -2.97
N GLU A 172 3.18 7.77 -2.16
CA GLU A 172 3.09 8.94 -1.31
C GLU A 172 2.91 10.24 -2.12
N ASP A 173 3.51 10.32 -3.31
CA ASP A 173 3.48 11.52 -4.16
C ASP A 173 2.21 11.62 -5.02
N ILE A 174 1.52 10.50 -5.24
CA ILE A 174 0.37 10.42 -6.16
C ILE A 174 -0.69 11.45 -5.79
N GLY A 175 -0.98 11.60 -4.50
CA GLY A 175 -2.00 12.50 -4.01
C GLY A 175 -1.81 13.92 -4.53
N ASP A 176 -0.59 14.45 -4.53
CA ASP A 176 -0.31 15.80 -4.99
C ASP A 176 -0.22 15.88 -6.53
N ILE A 177 0.34 14.86 -7.16
CA ILE A 177 0.47 14.77 -8.62
C ILE A 177 -0.91 14.84 -9.31
N VAL A 178 -1.87 14.04 -8.85
CA VAL A 178 -3.18 13.95 -9.52
C VAL A 178 -4.05 15.18 -9.33
N MET A 179 -3.81 15.97 -8.29
CA MET A 179 -4.51 17.24 -8.07
C MET A 179 -4.17 18.29 -9.12
N GLN A 180 -3.02 18.16 -9.79
CA GLN A 180 -2.59 19.05 -10.87
C GLN A 180 -3.17 18.64 -12.24
N ALA A 181 -3.78 17.45 -12.35
CA ALA A 181 -4.28 16.93 -13.62
C ALA A 181 -5.67 17.51 -13.98
N GLY A 182 -5.72 18.27 -15.09
CA GLY A 182 -6.96 18.87 -15.60
C GLY A 182 -7.95 17.88 -16.23
N LYS A 183 -7.48 16.72 -16.68
CA LYS A 183 -8.29 15.60 -17.18
C LYS A 183 -7.80 14.27 -16.62
N GLN A 184 -8.50 13.18 -16.92
CA GLN A 184 -8.13 11.85 -16.45
C GLN A 184 -8.35 10.79 -17.53
N ALA A 185 -7.53 9.74 -17.50
CA ALA A 185 -7.73 8.56 -18.34
C ALA A 185 -8.74 7.60 -17.71
N THR A 186 -9.40 6.79 -18.54
CA THR A 186 -10.21 5.67 -18.04
C THR A 186 -9.32 4.44 -17.85
N VAL A 187 -9.17 3.99 -16.60
CA VAL A 187 -8.40 2.78 -16.24
C VAL A 187 -9.33 1.74 -15.61
N ALA A 188 -9.21 0.47 -15.97
CA ALA A 188 -9.94 -0.60 -15.29
C ALA A 188 -9.39 -0.86 -13.88
N GLY A 189 -10.26 -0.82 -12.86
CA GLY A 189 -9.91 -1.02 -11.46
C GLY A 189 -10.06 -2.46 -10.96
N ARG A 190 -10.00 -3.48 -11.84
CA ARG A 190 -10.36 -4.87 -11.49
C ARG A 190 -9.18 -5.82 -11.29
N CYS A 191 -8.17 -5.77 -12.17
CA CYS A 191 -7.02 -6.67 -12.14
C CYS A 191 -5.76 -5.89 -12.46
N SER A 192 -4.70 -6.05 -11.67
CA SER A 192 -3.42 -5.36 -11.87
C SER A 192 -2.82 -5.61 -13.25
N VAL A 193 -3.06 -6.78 -13.84
CA VAL A 193 -2.57 -7.15 -15.18
C VAL A 193 -3.28 -6.34 -16.26
N PHE A 194 -4.61 -6.22 -16.20
CA PHE A 194 -5.37 -5.45 -17.19
C PHE A 194 -5.22 -3.94 -16.99
N ALA A 195 -5.14 -3.48 -15.73
CA ALA A 195 -4.86 -2.09 -15.43
C ALA A 195 -3.54 -1.62 -16.07
N LYS A 196 -2.51 -2.46 -16.05
CA LYS A 196 -1.26 -2.19 -16.75
C LYS A 196 -1.49 -1.95 -18.24
N SER A 197 -2.19 -2.86 -18.92
CA SER A 197 -2.46 -2.71 -20.37
C SER A 197 -3.26 -1.44 -20.67
N ASP A 198 -4.26 -1.13 -19.85
CA ASP A 198 -5.06 0.10 -19.99
C ASP A 198 -4.22 1.37 -19.82
N MET A 199 -3.29 1.38 -18.85
CA MET A 199 -2.40 2.51 -18.62
C MET A 199 -1.47 2.74 -19.81
N ILE A 200 -0.90 1.67 -20.38
CA ILE A 200 -0.06 1.76 -21.57
C ILE A 200 -0.86 2.25 -22.77
N HIS A 201 -2.08 1.74 -22.96
CA HIS A 201 -2.99 2.22 -24.01
C HIS A 201 -3.37 3.69 -23.82
N ALA A 202 -3.55 4.13 -22.57
CA ALA A 202 -3.77 5.53 -22.27
C ALA A 202 -2.56 6.40 -22.66
N GLN A 203 -1.33 5.95 -22.39
CA GLN A 203 -0.13 6.64 -22.86
C GLN A 203 -0.07 6.72 -24.38
N GLN A 204 -0.40 5.64 -25.09
CA GLN A 204 -0.47 5.62 -26.57
C GLN A 204 -1.51 6.60 -27.13
N LYS A 205 -2.58 6.89 -26.36
CA LYS A 205 -3.58 7.93 -26.68
C LYS A 205 -3.15 9.34 -26.28
N GLY A 206 -1.93 9.52 -25.74
CA GLY A 206 -1.38 10.82 -25.37
C GLY A 206 -1.76 11.31 -23.97
N TYR A 207 -2.31 10.46 -23.10
CA TYR A 207 -2.52 10.83 -21.70
C TYR A 207 -1.18 10.93 -20.96
N GLN A 208 -1.07 11.98 -20.14
CA GLN A 208 0.11 12.20 -19.30
C GLN A 208 0.03 11.37 -18.01
N PRO A 209 1.17 11.02 -17.39
CA PRO A 209 1.16 10.21 -16.17
C PRO A 209 0.24 10.73 -15.05
N PRO A 210 0.16 12.05 -14.75
CA PRO A 210 -0.78 12.56 -13.75
C PRO A 210 -2.26 12.26 -14.07
N GLU A 211 -2.63 12.29 -15.35
CA GLU A 211 -3.99 12.03 -15.83
C GLU A 211 -4.34 10.54 -15.73
N ILE A 212 -3.35 9.67 -15.96
CA ILE A 212 -3.48 8.22 -15.80
C ILE A 212 -3.60 7.85 -14.32
N LEU A 213 -2.75 8.43 -13.46
CA LEU A 213 -2.79 8.22 -12.01
C LEU A 213 -4.10 8.73 -11.39
N LYS A 214 -4.66 9.83 -11.90
CA LYS A 214 -5.98 10.32 -11.50
C LYS A 214 -7.08 9.30 -11.84
N GLY A 215 -7.04 8.78 -13.07
CA GLY A 215 -7.91 7.70 -13.52
C GLY A 215 -7.80 6.42 -12.69
N LEU A 216 -6.58 6.10 -12.23
CA LEU A 216 -6.28 4.97 -11.36
C LEU A 216 -6.90 5.14 -9.96
N CYS A 217 -6.80 6.34 -9.36
CA CYS A 217 -7.44 6.63 -8.07
C CYS A 217 -8.96 6.45 -8.16
N GLU A 218 -9.59 6.98 -9.21
CA GLU A 218 -11.02 6.77 -9.43
C GLU A 218 -11.36 5.29 -9.66
N ALA A 219 -10.53 4.56 -10.41
CA ALA A 219 -10.74 3.15 -10.67
C ALA A 219 -10.76 2.30 -9.40
N VAL A 220 -9.89 2.61 -8.44
CA VAL A 220 -9.84 1.95 -7.13
C VAL A 220 -11.12 2.20 -6.34
N VAL A 221 -11.59 3.45 -6.29
CA VAL A 221 -12.83 3.79 -5.57
C VAL A 221 -14.06 3.20 -6.25
N ARG A 222 -14.14 3.22 -7.59
CA ARG A 222 -15.22 2.53 -8.34
C ARG A 222 -15.24 1.05 -8.03
N ASN A 223 -14.07 0.40 -7.94
CA ASN A 223 -13.99 -0.99 -7.56
C ASN A 223 -14.49 -1.22 -6.13
N PHE A 224 -14.07 -0.40 -5.16
CA PHE A 224 -14.56 -0.49 -3.79
C PHE A 224 -16.09 -0.35 -3.70
N LYS A 225 -16.67 0.62 -4.42
CA LYS A 225 -18.12 0.76 -4.51
C LYS A 225 -18.78 -0.52 -5.05
N ALA A 226 -18.30 -1.02 -6.18
CA ALA A 226 -18.88 -2.19 -6.85
C ALA A 226 -18.70 -3.51 -6.08
N SER A 227 -17.54 -3.71 -5.44
CA SER A 227 -17.12 -4.99 -4.87
C SER A 227 -17.30 -5.09 -3.36
N ILE A 228 -17.41 -3.97 -2.64
CA ILE A 228 -17.51 -3.95 -1.17
C ILE A 228 -18.87 -3.39 -0.76
N THR A 229 -19.19 -2.17 -1.19
CA THR A 229 -20.48 -1.59 -0.76
C THR A 229 -21.66 -2.31 -1.41
N LYS A 230 -21.56 -2.76 -2.69
CA LYS A 230 -22.58 -3.60 -3.37
C LYS A 230 -24.03 -3.11 -3.20
N GLY A 231 -24.24 -1.79 -3.15
CA GLY A 231 -25.57 -1.20 -2.95
C GLY A 231 -26.08 -1.18 -1.50
N LYS A 232 -25.25 -1.55 -0.52
CA LYS A 232 -25.53 -1.37 0.91
C LYS A 232 -25.84 0.10 1.21
N LYS A 233 -26.68 0.33 2.22
CA LYS A 233 -27.05 1.67 2.69
C LYS A 233 -25.82 2.36 3.26
N ILE A 234 -25.49 3.52 2.71
CA ILE A 234 -24.41 4.39 3.19
C ILE A 234 -25.07 5.56 3.91
N THR A 235 -24.75 5.71 5.20
CA THR A 235 -25.35 6.74 6.05
C THR A 235 -24.25 7.70 6.51
N PRO A 236 -24.31 9.00 6.13
CA PRO A 236 -23.46 10.03 6.69
C PRO A 236 -23.65 10.19 8.21
N GLN A 237 -22.65 10.58 8.98
CA GLN A 237 -21.30 10.93 8.53
C GLN A 237 -20.44 9.69 8.19
N ILE A 238 -19.60 9.79 7.16
CA ILE A 238 -18.72 8.71 6.69
C ILE A 238 -17.28 9.01 7.11
N ALA A 239 -16.60 8.07 7.76
CA ALA A 239 -15.16 8.13 7.97
C ALA A 239 -14.41 7.35 6.88
N PHE A 240 -13.49 8.01 6.17
CA PHE A 240 -12.53 7.34 5.29
C PHE A 240 -11.20 7.13 6.02
N SER A 241 -10.91 5.87 6.35
CA SER A 241 -9.77 5.45 7.17
C SER A 241 -8.84 4.50 6.40
N GLY A 242 -7.67 4.20 6.95
CA GLY A 242 -6.66 3.33 6.35
C GLY A 242 -5.60 4.13 5.58
N GLY A 243 -4.52 3.45 5.17
CA GLY A 243 -3.37 4.12 4.55
C GLY A 243 -3.71 4.86 3.25
N VAL A 244 -4.71 4.41 2.50
CA VAL A 244 -5.14 5.06 1.24
C VAL A 244 -5.82 6.42 1.49
N ALA A 245 -6.33 6.67 2.70
CA ALA A 245 -6.94 7.96 3.03
C ALA A 245 -5.94 9.14 3.02
N ALA A 246 -4.63 8.85 3.05
CA ALA A 246 -3.58 9.86 2.82
C ALA A 246 -3.57 10.40 1.37
N ASN A 247 -4.09 9.63 0.42
CA ASN A 247 -4.05 9.97 -1.00
C ASN A 247 -5.21 10.91 -1.35
N LYS A 248 -4.90 12.20 -1.55
CA LYS A 248 -5.88 13.24 -1.92
C LYS A 248 -6.71 12.89 -3.17
N GLY A 249 -6.13 12.20 -4.14
CA GLY A 249 -6.83 11.71 -5.33
C GLY A 249 -7.86 10.63 -5.00
N ALA A 250 -7.55 9.71 -4.08
CA ALA A 250 -8.51 8.73 -3.61
C ALA A 250 -9.65 9.39 -2.81
N VAL A 251 -9.34 10.39 -1.99
CA VAL A 251 -10.35 11.19 -1.27
C VAL A 251 -11.27 11.91 -2.27
N GLN A 252 -10.73 12.60 -3.27
CA GLN A 252 -11.51 13.25 -4.32
C GLN A 252 -12.38 12.24 -5.09
N ALA A 253 -11.84 11.05 -5.37
CA ALA A 253 -12.57 9.98 -6.01
C ALA A 253 -13.72 9.43 -5.14
N MET A 254 -13.59 9.41 -3.81
CA MET A 254 -14.70 9.09 -2.91
C MET A 254 -15.87 10.06 -3.10
N HIS A 255 -15.60 11.36 -3.14
CA HIS A 255 -16.63 12.37 -3.40
C HIS A 255 -17.31 12.17 -4.75
N SER A 256 -16.54 12.02 -5.84
CA SER A 256 -17.10 11.90 -7.19
C SER A 256 -17.89 10.59 -7.40
N VAL A 257 -17.33 9.45 -6.98
CA VAL A 257 -17.90 8.12 -7.23
C VAL A 257 -19.12 7.85 -6.35
N PHE A 258 -19.10 8.28 -5.09
CA PHE A 258 -20.24 8.13 -4.18
C PHE A 258 -21.21 9.32 -4.19
N LYS A 259 -20.89 10.40 -4.90
CA LYS A 259 -21.67 11.65 -4.96
C LYS A 259 -21.85 12.27 -3.57
N LEU A 260 -20.75 12.34 -2.82
CA LEU A 260 -20.73 12.85 -1.45
C LEU A 260 -20.41 14.33 -1.43
N SER A 261 -21.11 15.09 -0.60
CA SER A 261 -20.71 16.47 -0.27
C SER A 261 -19.49 16.49 0.65
N GLU A 262 -18.84 17.64 0.78
CA GLU A 262 -17.71 17.84 1.72
C GLU A 262 -18.09 17.51 3.17
N SER A 263 -19.35 17.76 3.58
CA SER A 263 -19.82 17.46 4.94
C SER A 263 -20.12 15.97 5.18
N ASP A 264 -20.33 15.19 4.11
CA ASP A 264 -20.68 13.77 4.24
C ASP A 264 -19.47 12.89 4.57
N LEU A 265 -18.29 13.26 4.05
CA LEU A 265 -17.06 12.49 4.14
C LEU A 265 -16.04 13.19 5.03
N LEU A 266 -15.59 12.50 6.07
CA LEU A 266 -14.53 12.90 6.96
C LEU A 266 -13.32 11.99 6.74
N VAL A 267 -12.13 12.57 6.61
CA VAL A 267 -10.86 11.85 6.77
C VAL A 267 -10.33 12.12 8.18
N PRO A 268 -10.39 11.15 9.11
CA PRO A 268 -9.92 11.36 10.47
C PRO A 268 -8.44 11.74 10.53
N ARG A 269 -8.04 12.61 11.47
CA ARG A 269 -6.63 13.03 11.63
C ARG A 269 -5.65 11.84 11.76
N PHE A 270 -6.09 10.79 12.43
CA PHE A 270 -5.30 9.57 12.67
C PHE A 270 -5.81 8.39 11.82
N TYR A 271 -6.23 8.65 10.59
CA TYR A 271 -6.85 7.67 9.66
C TYR A 271 -6.10 6.35 9.57
N ALA A 272 -4.77 6.35 9.70
CA ALA A 272 -3.93 5.15 9.58
C ALA A 272 -3.82 4.32 10.87
N SER A 273 -4.18 4.90 12.03
CA SER A 273 -3.91 4.31 13.35
C SER A 273 -5.18 3.91 14.12
N MET A 274 -6.36 4.01 13.49
CA MET A 274 -7.64 3.68 14.14
C MET A 274 -7.70 2.27 14.72
N GLY A 275 -7.12 1.28 14.05
CA GLY A 275 -7.02 -0.08 14.58
C GLY A 275 -6.16 -0.17 15.85
N ALA A 276 -4.99 0.47 15.86
CA ALA A 276 -4.10 0.49 17.02
C ALA A 276 -4.75 1.23 18.21
N ILE A 277 -5.35 2.41 17.95
CA ILE A 277 -6.06 3.20 18.95
C ILE A 277 -7.21 2.39 19.55
N GLY A 278 -8.03 1.75 18.71
CA GLY A 278 -9.12 0.91 19.16
C GLY A 278 -8.68 -0.30 19.97
N ALA A 279 -7.57 -0.95 19.60
CA ALA A 279 -6.99 -2.05 20.36
C ALA A 279 -6.52 -1.58 21.76
N ALA A 280 -5.87 -0.41 21.85
CA ALA A 280 -5.47 0.17 23.13
C ALA A 280 -6.67 0.54 24.02
N LEU A 281 -7.71 1.13 23.42
CA LEU A 281 -8.97 1.45 24.12
C LEU A 281 -9.68 0.20 24.64
N LEU A 282 -9.70 -0.89 23.85
CA LEU A 282 -10.27 -2.17 24.26
C LEU A 282 -9.48 -2.77 25.43
N GLU A 283 -8.15 -2.70 25.38
CA GLU A 283 -7.30 -3.19 26.45
C GLU A 283 -7.49 -2.41 27.75
N TYR A 284 -7.60 -1.09 27.67
CA TYR A 284 -7.82 -0.23 28.82
C TYR A 284 -9.21 -0.45 29.45
N ARG A 285 -10.27 -0.62 28.64
CA ARG A 285 -11.65 -0.75 29.13
C ARG A 285 -12.00 -2.16 29.60
N ALA A 286 -11.41 -3.18 28.98
CA ALA A 286 -11.71 -4.57 29.24
C ALA A 286 -10.40 -5.39 29.16
N PRO A 287 -9.51 -5.23 30.17
CA PRO A 287 -8.22 -5.90 30.18
C PRO A 287 -8.41 -7.41 30.15
N VAL A 288 -7.62 -8.09 29.33
CA VAL A 288 -7.57 -9.55 29.28
C VAL A 288 -6.43 -9.98 30.18
N LYS A 289 -6.60 -11.06 30.96
CA LYS A 289 -5.50 -11.64 31.73
C LYS A 289 -4.46 -12.22 30.76
N HIS A 290 -3.36 -11.51 30.58
CA HIS A 290 -2.16 -11.97 29.90
C HIS A 290 -0.95 -11.24 30.51
N GLU A 291 0.24 -11.80 30.35
CA GLU A 291 1.50 -11.19 30.75
C GLU A 291 2.33 -10.98 29.47
N PRO A 292 2.36 -9.76 28.91
CA PRO A 292 3.19 -9.47 27.76
C PRO A 292 4.65 -9.79 28.07
N LYS A 293 5.33 -10.49 27.16
CA LYS A 293 6.72 -10.88 27.34
C LYS A 293 7.62 -9.66 27.39
N ARG A 294 8.71 -9.74 28.15
CA ARG A 294 9.75 -8.69 28.15
C ARG A 294 10.46 -8.66 26.79
N LEU A 295 10.99 -7.49 26.43
CA LEU A 295 11.67 -7.29 25.14
C LEU A 295 12.76 -8.32 24.85
N ALA A 296 13.55 -8.70 25.86
CA ALA A 296 14.61 -9.71 25.71
C ALA A 296 14.04 -11.06 25.24
N GLU A 297 12.92 -11.49 25.81
CA GLU A 297 12.25 -12.75 25.46
C GLU A 297 11.61 -12.69 24.07
N VAL A 298 11.15 -11.50 23.65
CA VAL A 298 10.59 -11.27 22.30
C VAL A 298 11.68 -11.40 21.25
N ARG A 299 12.88 -10.85 21.50
CA ARG A 299 14.02 -10.86 20.57
C ARG A 299 14.41 -12.29 20.17
N ASP A 300 14.53 -13.18 21.15
CA ASP A 300 14.91 -14.57 20.93
C ASP A 300 13.87 -15.31 20.07
N VAL A 301 12.59 -15.07 20.31
CA VAL A 301 11.50 -15.72 19.56
C VAL A 301 11.44 -15.23 18.11
N VAL A 302 11.67 -13.93 17.85
CA VAL A 302 11.70 -13.38 16.48
C VAL A 302 12.80 -14.06 15.65
N GLN A 303 14.01 -14.20 16.21
CA GLN A 303 15.12 -14.84 15.49
C GLN A 303 14.80 -16.30 15.11
N VAL A 304 14.20 -17.06 16.03
CA VAL A 304 13.81 -18.46 15.78
C VAL A 304 12.69 -18.56 14.72
N THR A 305 11.70 -17.67 14.77
CA THR A 305 10.51 -17.75 13.91
C THR A 305 10.82 -17.41 12.45
N VAL A 306 11.71 -16.44 12.20
CA VAL A 306 12.10 -16.05 10.84
C VAL A 306 12.97 -17.12 10.14
N GLY A 307 13.72 -17.92 10.90
CA GLY A 307 14.64 -18.93 10.37
C GLY A 307 13.99 -20.18 9.78
N ASN A 308 12.75 -20.52 10.16
CA ASN A 308 12.18 -21.86 9.96
C ASN A 308 11.09 -21.99 8.87
N PHE A 309 10.98 -21.04 7.93
CA PHE A 309 10.03 -21.17 6.82
C PHE A 309 10.49 -22.22 5.80
N PRO A 310 9.64 -23.18 5.37
CA PRO A 310 9.97 -24.11 4.30
C PRO A 310 10.30 -23.36 3.01
N ARG A 311 11.42 -23.73 2.37
CA ARG A 311 11.88 -23.14 1.10
C ARG A 311 12.15 -24.25 0.10
N THR A 312 11.89 -23.98 -1.17
CA THR A 312 12.33 -24.83 -2.28
C THR A 312 13.77 -24.47 -2.66
N ASP A 313 14.48 -25.41 -3.27
CA ASP A 313 15.80 -25.13 -3.84
C ASP A 313 15.72 -24.04 -4.93
N PRO A 314 16.73 -23.16 -5.07
CA PRO A 314 16.79 -22.19 -6.16
C PRO A 314 16.74 -22.86 -7.54
N LEU A 315 16.08 -22.20 -8.50
CA LEU A 315 16.08 -22.64 -9.90
C LEU A 315 17.52 -22.61 -10.46
N SER A 316 17.85 -23.58 -11.32
CA SER A 316 19.19 -23.68 -11.96
C SER A 316 19.13 -23.50 -13.48
N MET A 317 20.19 -22.91 -14.04
CA MET A 317 20.35 -22.72 -15.48
C MET A 317 20.87 -23.98 -16.21
N GLY A 318 21.25 -25.04 -15.49
CA GLY A 318 21.91 -26.21 -16.07
C GLY A 318 21.07 -26.99 -17.11
N LYS A 319 19.76 -26.74 -17.17
CA LYS A 319 18.85 -27.33 -18.18
C LYS A 319 18.27 -26.27 -19.14
N VAL A 320 18.74 -25.03 -19.09
CA VAL A 320 18.21 -23.93 -19.91
C VAL A 320 19.05 -23.81 -21.18
N LEU A 321 18.38 -23.91 -22.33
CA LEU A 321 18.96 -23.64 -23.64
C LEU A 321 18.69 -22.18 -24.03
N THR A 322 19.74 -21.39 -24.20
CA THR A 322 19.70 -19.97 -24.59
C THR A 322 19.80 -19.84 -26.11
N LEU A 323 18.67 -19.53 -26.77
CA LEU A 323 18.63 -19.40 -28.24
C LEU A 323 19.55 -18.29 -28.77
N ARG A 324 19.75 -17.21 -28.00
CA ARG A 324 20.68 -16.12 -28.32
C ARG A 324 22.14 -16.56 -28.45
N ASP A 325 22.52 -17.67 -27.83
CA ASP A 325 23.89 -18.18 -27.92
C ASP A 325 24.09 -19.04 -29.19
N ARG A 326 23.03 -19.16 -30.02
CA ARG A 326 23.01 -19.91 -31.27
C ARG A 326 22.82 -19.03 -32.51
N THR A 327 22.71 -17.72 -32.35
CA THR A 327 22.61 -16.77 -33.47
C THR A 327 23.99 -16.49 -34.05
N VAL A 328 24.05 -16.35 -35.38
CA VAL A 328 25.28 -15.97 -36.10
C VAL A 328 25.29 -14.45 -36.25
N PRO A 329 26.39 -13.74 -35.94
CA PRO A 329 26.49 -12.30 -36.14
C PRO A 329 26.34 -11.93 -37.62
N TYR A 330 25.70 -10.80 -37.91
CA TYR A 330 25.61 -10.26 -39.26
C TYR A 330 26.99 -9.89 -39.80
N ALA A 331 27.33 -10.32 -41.01
CA ALA A 331 28.59 -10.03 -41.66
C ALA A 331 28.40 -9.02 -42.79
N PHE A 332 29.09 -7.88 -42.68
CA PHE A 332 29.12 -6.85 -43.74
C PHE A 332 30.12 -7.18 -44.86
N GLU A 333 30.97 -8.20 -44.69
CA GLU A 333 32.03 -8.56 -45.63
C GLU A 333 31.46 -8.92 -47.00
N GLY A 334 31.96 -8.23 -48.04
CA GLY A 334 31.54 -8.45 -49.43
C GLY A 334 30.27 -7.71 -49.86
N LYS A 335 29.61 -6.95 -48.97
CA LYS A 335 28.45 -6.11 -49.35
C LYS A 335 28.90 -4.71 -49.77
N SER A 336 28.28 -4.17 -50.81
CA SER A 336 28.47 -2.76 -51.22
C SER A 336 27.63 -1.86 -50.32
N LEU A 337 28.26 -0.91 -49.63
CA LEU A 337 27.57 0.06 -48.76
C LEU A 337 27.20 1.33 -49.54
N PRO A 338 26.06 1.99 -49.21
CA PRO A 338 25.05 1.58 -48.23
C PRO A 338 24.24 0.38 -48.71
N ILE A 339 23.72 -0.39 -47.76
CA ILE A 339 22.77 -1.49 -48.03
C ILE A 339 21.35 -1.00 -47.73
N ASP A 340 20.37 -1.52 -48.47
CA ASP A 340 18.96 -1.33 -48.13
C ASP A 340 18.66 -2.03 -46.80
N ALA A 341 18.12 -1.27 -45.85
CA ALA A 341 17.77 -1.75 -44.52
C ALA A 341 16.31 -1.43 -44.17
N TYR A 342 15.67 -2.33 -43.43
CA TYR A 342 14.28 -2.24 -43.02
C TYR A 342 14.19 -2.28 -41.49
N LEU A 343 13.60 -1.24 -40.90
CA LEU A 343 13.40 -1.14 -39.46
C LEU A 343 11.99 -1.60 -39.06
N GLY A 344 11.92 -2.65 -38.24
CA GLY A 344 10.74 -3.04 -37.49
C GLY A 344 10.81 -2.51 -36.06
N ILE A 345 9.70 -1.95 -35.56
CA ILE A 345 9.56 -1.51 -34.17
C ILE A 345 8.31 -2.17 -33.57
N ASP A 346 8.51 -2.98 -32.54
CA ASP A 346 7.43 -3.54 -31.71
C ASP A 346 7.46 -2.91 -30.32
N ILE A 347 6.41 -2.17 -29.98
CA ILE A 347 6.29 -1.45 -28.72
C ILE A 347 5.29 -2.18 -27.82
N GLY A 348 5.82 -3.06 -26.99
CA GLY A 348 5.06 -3.76 -25.98
C GLY A 348 4.94 -2.99 -24.66
N SER A 349 4.07 -3.50 -23.78
CA SER A 349 3.90 -3.01 -22.40
C SER A 349 5.04 -3.42 -21.45
N VAL A 350 5.91 -4.36 -21.86
CA VAL A 350 7.04 -4.89 -21.08
C VAL A 350 8.34 -4.52 -21.76
N SER A 351 8.44 -4.86 -23.04
CA SER A 351 9.61 -4.66 -23.87
C SER A 351 9.30 -3.79 -25.07
N THR A 352 10.33 -3.10 -25.53
CA THR A 352 10.39 -2.45 -26.82
C THR A 352 11.48 -3.17 -27.60
N ASN A 353 11.10 -3.63 -28.79
CA ASN A 353 11.96 -4.39 -29.66
C ASN A 353 12.17 -3.61 -30.95
N LEU A 354 13.43 -3.44 -31.35
CA LEU A 354 13.79 -2.89 -32.65
C LEU A 354 14.57 -3.96 -33.40
N ALA A 355 14.24 -4.16 -34.66
CA ALA A 355 14.93 -5.10 -35.53
C ALA A 355 15.25 -4.42 -36.86
N VAL A 356 16.50 -4.46 -37.26
CA VAL A 356 16.97 -3.96 -38.56
C VAL A 356 17.32 -5.17 -39.41
N LEU A 357 16.67 -5.30 -40.56
CA LEU A 357 16.89 -6.38 -41.52
C LEU A 357 17.47 -5.83 -42.82
N ASP A 358 18.24 -6.63 -43.55
CA ASP A 358 18.59 -6.32 -44.94
C ASP A 358 17.50 -6.78 -45.93
N SER A 359 17.74 -6.56 -47.23
CA SER A 359 16.83 -6.97 -48.30
C SER A 359 16.67 -8.48 -48.49
N GLU A 360 17.54 -9.30 -47.90
CA GLU A 360 17.44 -10.77 -47.89
C GLU A 360 16.71 -11.29 -46.64
N GLY A 361 16.37 -10.39 -45.70
CA GLY A 361 15.70 -10.71 -44.44
C GLY A 361 16.65 -11.12 -43.32
N GLU A 362 17.96 -10.94 -43.51
CA GLU A 362 18.97 -11.25 -42.50
C GLU A 362 19.03 -10.13 -41.44
N LEU A 363 19.13 -10.53 -40.17
CA LEU A 363 19.08 -9.61 -39.03
C LEU A 363 20.42 -8.87 -38.86
N ILE A 364 20.45 -7.59 -39.21
CA ILE A 364 21.60 -6.70 -39.05
C ILE A 364 21.82 -6.37 -37.56
N LYS A 365 20.76 -5.94 -36.89
CA LYS A 365 20.79 -5.50 -35.50
C LYS A 365 19.45 -5.77 -34.83
N GLU A 366 19.51 -6.19 -33.57
CA GLU A 366 18.36 -6.21 -32.67
C GLU A 366 18.63 -5.38 -31.43
N ILE A 367 17.58 -4.74 -30.92
CA ILE A 367 17.55 -4.14 -29.59
C ILE A 367 16.34 -4.73 -28.88
N TYR A 368 16.59 -5.46 -27.80
CA TYR A 368 15.55 -5.88 -26.85
C TYR A 368 15.77 -5.15 -25.53
N THR A 369 14.88 -4.21 -25.22
CA THR A 369 14.98 -3.43 -24.00
C THR A 369 13.64 -3.31 -23.30
N ARG A 370 13.65 -2.95 -22.02
CA ARG A 370 12.40 -2.73 -21.27
C ARG A 370 11.80 -1.38 -21.66
N THR A 371 10.51 -1.36 -21.96
CA THR A 371 9.75 -0.13 -22.26
C THR A 371 9.80 0.86 -21.10
N ARG A 372 10.02 0.39 -19.86
CA ARG A 372 10.08 1.22 -18.63
C ARG A 372 8.87 2.16 -18.48
N SER A 373 7.73 1.79 -19.06
CA SER A 373 6.53 2.64 -19.17
C SER A 373 6.78 4.02 -19.78
N ARG A 374 7.82 4.13 -20.60
CA ARG A 374 8.29 5.33 -21.31
C ARG A 374 8.52 4.99 -22.79
N PRO A 375 7.47 4.59 -23.52
CA PRO A 375 7.62 4.01 -24.86
C PRO A 375 8.29 4.99 -25.84
N ILE A 376 8.00 6.28 -25.73
CA ILE A 376 8.55 7.30 -26.63
C ILE A 376 10.05 7.48 -26.38
N GLU A 377 10.45 7.62 -25.12
CA GLU A 377 11.83 7.78 -24.72
C GLU A 377 12.66 6.55 -25.08
N VAL A 378 12.14 5.35 -24.82
CA VAL A 378 12.84 4.10 -25.11
C VAL A 378 13.00 3.86 -26.62
N VAL A 379 11.99 4.17 -27.43
CA VAL A 379 12.12 4.11 -28.89
C VAL A 379 13.16 5.11 -29.37
N ASN A 380 13.15 6.35 -28.88
CA ASN A 380 14.15 7.36 -29.26
C ASN A 380 15.58 6.96 -28.87
N GLU A 381 15.77 6.36 -27.70
CA GLU A 381 17.06 5.80 -27.28
C GLU A 381 17.51 4.67 -28.22
N GLY A 382 16.61 3.74 -28.56
CA GLY A 382 16.91 2.65 -29.48
C GLY A 382 17.23 3.12 -30.91
N LEU A 383 16.50 4.12 -31.42
CA LEU A 383 16.77 4.72 -32.73
C LEU A 383 18.15 5.39 -32.78
N LYS A 384 18.54 6.11 -31.72
CA LYS A 384 19.86 6.72 -31.61
C LYS A 384 20.99 5.70 -31.52
N GLU A 385 20.76 4.59 -30.81
CA GLU A 385 21.73 3.48 -30.75
C GLU A 385 21.95 2.89 -32.15
N ILE A 386 20.87 2.63 -32.89
CA ILE A 386 20.93 2.16 -34.28
C ILE A 386 21.70 3.16 -35.16
N GLU A 387 21.32 4.44 -35.12
CA GLU A 387 22.00 5.51 -35.88
C GLU A 387 23.51 5.56 -35.58
N THR A 388 23.89 5.38 -34.32
CA THR A 388 25.30 5.41 -33.89
C THR A 388 26.10 4.20 -34.38
N GLU A 389 25.49 3.01 -34.38
CA GLU A 389 26.21 1.76 -34.69
C GLU A 389 26.23 1.43 -36.18
N ILE A 390 25.13 1.67 -36.91
CA ILE A 390 25.00 1.28 -38.32
C ILE A 390 24.91 2.47 -39.29
N GLY A 391 24.73 3.69 -38.79
CA GLY A 391 24.65 4.92 -39.59
C GLY A 391 23.25 5.50 -39.72
N ASP A 392 23.17 6.73 -40.26
CA ASP A 392 21.97 7.54 -40.42
C ASP A 392 21.22 7.34 -41.75
N LYS A 393 21.74 6.48 -42.63
CA LYS A 393 21.23 6.25 -43.99
C LYS A 393 21.27 4.79 -44.42
#